data_AF-A0A8D5AJ13-F1
#
_entry.id   AF-A0A8D5AJ13-F1
#
_cell.length_a   1.000
_cell.length_b   1.000
_cell.length_c   1.000
_cell.angle_alpha   90.00
_cell.angle_beta   90.00
_cell.angle_gamma   90.00
#
_symmetry.space_group_name_H-M   'P 1'
#
loop_
_entity.id
_entity.type
_entity.pdbx_description
1 polymer ?
#
loop_
_entity_poly.entity_id
_entity_poly.type
_entity_poly.pdbx_seq_one_letter_code
_entity_poly.pdbx_strand_id
1 'polypeptide(L)'
;MSHLFKCVHSGCDEPAKYIVVDYHHNFTYDADGDVEVYCQRHAFEDGRGECSCCFDYFIKVSVEDGDGKFLPSFAKGQLDEEGYCAEHP
;
A
#
# COMPACT_ATOMS: atom_id res chain seq x y z
N MET A 1 -7.01 -20.70 5.18
CA MET A 1 -7.88 -19.56 5.54
C MET A 1 -7.06 -18.33 5.21
N SER A 2 -7.52 -17.49 4.28
CA SER A 2 -6.84 -16.23 3.98
C SER A 2 -6.95 -15.35 5.21
N HIS A 3 -5.84 -15.14 5.92
CA HIS A 3 -5.79 -14.14 6.98
C HIS A 3 -6.04 -12.79 6.31
N LEU A 4 -7.20 -12.23 6.59
CA LEU A 4 -7.65 -10.98 5.99
C LEU A 4 -6.88 -9.88 6.71
N PHE A 5 -5.84 -9.34 6.07
CA PHE A 5 -5.17 -8.15 6.56
C PHE A 5 -6.20 -7.05 6.74
N LYS A 6 -6.20 -6.41 7.92
CA LYS A 6 -7.12 -5.32 8.24
C LYS A 6 -6.45 -3.98 7.96
N CYS A 7 -7.25 -2.98 7.64
CA CYS A 7 -6.77 -1.61 7.54
C CYS A 7 -6.14 -1.16 8.87
N VAL A 8 -4.96 -0.55 8.81
CA VAL A 8 -4.27 -0.03 10.01
C VAL A 8 -4.95 1.21 10.61
N HIS A 9 -5.82 1.88 9.87
CA HIS A 9 -6.52 3.07 10.34
C HIS A 9 -7.39 2.75 11.57
N SER A 10 -7.19 3.50 12.66
CA SER A 10 -7.86 3.25 13.93
C SER A 10 -9.39 3.26 13.80
N GLY A 11 -10.05 2.22 14.30
CA GLY A 11 -11.50 2.06 14.23
C GLY A 11 -12.03 1.60 12.86
N CYS A 12 -11.16 1.18 11.94
CA CYS A 12 -11.53 0.56 10.68
C CYS A 12 -11.48 -0.97 10.77
N ASP A 13 -12.59 -1.64 10.44
CA ASP A 13 -12.64 -3.11 10.33
C ASP A 13 -12.70 -3.62 8.88
N GLU A 14 -12.57 -2.72 7.90
CA GLU A 14 -12.57 -3.08 6.49
C GLU A 14 -11.30 -3.85 6.10
N PRO A 15 -11.40 -4.82 5.18
CA PRO A 15 -10.24 -5.50 4.64
C PRO A 15 -9.27 -4.52 3.97
N ALA A 16 -7.99 -4.71 4.24
CA ALA A 16 -6.95 -4.02 3.52
C ALA A 16 -6.89 -4.50 2.06
N LYS A 17 -6.73 -3.54 1.15
CA LYS A 17 -6.56 -3.77 -0.28
C LYS A 17 -5.30 -3.09 -0.83
N TYR A 18 -4.76 -2.13 -0.09
CA TYR A 18 -3.60 -1.34 -0.48
C TYR A 18 -2.46 -1.55 0.52
N ILE A 19 -1.23 -1.47 0.04
CA ILE A 19 -0.01 -1.48 0.84
C ILE A 19 0.80 -0.24 0.54
N VAL A 20 1.46 0.32 1.56
CA VAL A 20 2.31 1.50 1.37
C VAL A 20 3.66 1.10 0.78
N VAL A 21 4.06 1.81 -0.27
CA VAL A 21 5.34 1.61 -0.97
C VAL A 21 6.06 2.92 -1.29
N ASP A 22 7.35 2.81 -1.57
CA ASP A 22 8.16 3.91 -2.09
C ASP A 22 8.05 4.08 -3.62
N TYR A 23 8.78 5.05 -4.17
CA TYR A 23 8.83 5.34 -5.61
C TYR A 23 9.19 4.13 -6.50
N HIS A 24 9.89 3.13 -5.94
CA HIS A 24 10.35 1.93 -6.62
C HIS A 24 9.54 0.67 -6.25
N HIS A 25 8.39 0.83 -5.60
CA HIS A 25 7.55 -0.27 -5.11
C HIS A 25 8.18 -1.11 -3.99
N ASN A 26 9.19 -0.60 -3.29
CA ASN A 26 9.68 -1.27 -2.08
C ASN A 26 8.70 -1.05 -0.93
N PHE A 27 8.58 -2.05 -0.05
CA PHE A 27 7.74 -1.92 1.14
C PHE A 27 8.27 -0.83 2.06
N THR A 28 7.36 0.02 2.51
CA THR A 28 7.63 0.91 3.63
C THR A 28 7.20 0.22 4.92
N TYR A 29 8.04 0.32 5.94
CA TYR A 29 7.78 -0.23 7.26
C TYR A 29 7.57 0.92 8.23
N ASP A 30 6.65 0.73 9.17
CA ASP A 30 6.45 1.67 10.26
C ASP A 30 7.60 1.59 11.29
N ALA A 31 7.46 2.34 12.40
CA ALA A 31 8.46 2.39 13.45
C ALA A 31 8.66 1.05 14.19
N ASP A 32 7.66 0.18 14.16
CA ASP A 32 7.69 -1.14 14.79
C ASP A 32 8.20 -2.22 13.82
N GLY A 33 8.40 -1.86 12.55
CA GLY A 33 8.93 -2.73 11.51
C GLY A 33 7.84 -3.49 10.75
N ASP A 34 6.57 -3.10 10.90
CA ASP A 34 5.44 -3.73 10.23
C ASP A 34 5.10 -3.02 8.93
N VAL A 35 4.55 -3.77 7.97
CA VAL A 35 4.07 -3.19 6.71
C VAL A 35 2.73 -2.51 6.93
N GLU A 36 2.59 -1.30 6.41
CA GLU A 36 1.34 -0.57 6.53
C GLU A 36 0.37 -0.94 5.39
N VAL A 37 -0.81 -1.40 5.76
CA VAL A 37 -1.86 -1.80 4.82
C VAL A 37 -3.18 -1.09 5.11
N TYR A 38 -3.87 -0.68 4.05
CA TYR A 38 -5.05 0.18 4.11
C TYR A 38 -6.21 -0.37 3.28
N CYS A 39 -7.44 -0.14 3.73
CA CYS A 39 -8.61 -0.37 2.90
C CYS A 39 -8.71 0.72 1.82
N GLN A 40 -9.58 0.49 0.84
CA GLN A 40 -9.77 1.41 -0.29
C GLN A 40 -10.13 2.84 0.13
N ARG A 41 -10.83 3.01 1.25
CA ARG A 41 -11.21 4.33 1.74
C ARG A 41 -10.00 5.08 2.30
N HIS A 42 -9.23 4.46 3.19
CA HIS A 42 -8.15 5.15 3.89
C HIS A 42 -6.82 5.17 3.12
N ALA A 43 -6.68 4.41 2.03
CA ALA A 43 -5.42 4.28 1.29
C ALA A 43 -4.85 5.61 0.76
N PHE A 44 -5.69 6.64 0.57
CA PHE A 44 -5.29 7.92 -0.05
C PHE A 44 -5.77 9.17 0.74
N GLU A 45 -6.33 8.99 1.93
CA GLU A 45 -6.93 10.10 2.71
C GLU A 45 -5.91 11.01 3.41
N ASP A 46 -4.65 10.56 3.59
CA ASP A 46 -3.58 11.31 4.26
C ASP A 46 -2.55 11.92 3.28
N GLY A 47 -2.88 11.95 1.99
CA GLY A 47 -2.04 12.52 0.93
C GLY A 47 -0.99 11.54 0.38
N ARG A 48 -1.14 10.24 0.64
CA ARG A 48 -0.50 9.19 -0.17
C ARG A 48 -0.94 9.29 -1.64
N GLY A 49 -0.03 8.90 -2.53
CA GLY A 49 -0.19 9.01 -3.97
C GLY A 49 -0.74 7.74 -4.61
N GLU A 50 -1.50 7.91 -5.69
CA GLU A 50 -1.98 6.82 -6.55
C GLU A 50 -1.29 6.95 -7.92
N CYS A 51 -0.34 6.05 -8.26
CA CYS A 51 0.23 6.05 -9.62
C CYS A 51 -0.78 5.51 -10.61
N SER A 52 -1.03 6.28 -11.67
CA SER A 52 -1.94 5.82 -12.73
C SER A 52 -1.40 4.66 -13.58
N CYS A 53 -0.13 4.36 -13.42
CA CYS A 53 0.56 3.27 -14.09
C CYS A 53 0.39 1.91 -13.40
N CYS A 54 -0.04 1.89 -12.14
CA CYS A 54 0.05 0.72 -11.27
C CYS A 54 -1.30 0.28 -10.67
N PHE A 55 -2.42 0.72 -11.25
CA PHE A 55 -3.76 0.43 -10.73
C PHE A 55 -4.12 -1.07 -10.63
N ASP A 56 -3.43 -1.93 -11.37
CA ASP A 56 -3.60 -3.39 -11.38
C ASP A 56 -2.32 -4.16 -11.00
N TYR A 57 -1.28 -3.44 -10.56
CA TYR A 57 -0.03 -4.05 -10.13
C TYR A 57 -0.16 -4.63 -8.72
N PHE A 58 -0.33 -5.94 -8.62
CA PHE A 58 -0.45 -6.58 -7.30
C PHE A 58 0.90 -6.87 -6.65
N ILE A 59 1.08 -6.29 -5.48
CA ILE A 59 2.17 -6.59 -4.56
C ILE A 59 1.77 -7.77 -3.68
N LYS A 60 2.61 -8.80 -3.67
CA LYS A 60 2.44 -9.97 -2.79
C LYS A 60 3.24 -9.75 -1.52
N VAL A 61 2.58 -9.95 -0.38
CA VAL A 61 3.21 -9.96 0.93
C VAL A 61 2.98 -11.31 1.58
N SER A 62 4.04 -11.86 2.15
CA SER A 62 4.00 -13.12 2.91
C SER A 62 4.52 -12.82 4.31
N VAL A 63 3.66 -12.92 5.31
CA VAL A 63 4.02 -12.84 6.74
C VAL A 63 3.82 -14.21 7.38
N GLU A 64 4.29 -14.40 8.62
CA GLU A 64 4.15 -15.68 9.34
C GLU A 64 2.69 -16.14 9.44
N ASP A 65 1.76 -15.19 9.57
CA ASP A 65 0.31 -15.42 9.61
C ASP A 65 -0.35 -15.55 8.23
N GLY A 66 0.40 -15.54 7.13
CA GLY A 66 -0.10 -15.88 5.80
C GLY A 66 0.19 -14.86 4.69
N ASP A 67 -0.39 -15.13 3.52
CA ASP A 67 -0.15 -14.35 2.30
C ASP A 67 -1.27 -13.36 1.99
N GLY A 68 -0.89 -12.15 1.56
CA GLY A 68 -1.77 -11.09 1.10
C GLY A 68 -1.39 -10.58 -0.30
N LYS A 69 -2.38 -10.03 -1.01
CA LYS A 69 -2.17 -9.34 -2.29
C LYS A 69 -2.78 -7.95 -2.20
N PHE A 70 -1.99 -6.93 -2.53
CA PHE A 70 -2.36 -5.54 -2.35
C PHE A 70 -2.03 -4.72 -3.60
N LEU A 71 -2.79 -3.64 -3.80
CA LEU A 71 -2.44 -2.59 -4.73
C LEU A 71 -1.46 -1.60 -4.06
N PRO A 72 -0.55 -0.96 -4.81
CA PRO A 72 0.33 0.03 -4.23
C PRO A 72 -0.44 1.30 -3.85
N SER A 73 -0.09 1.85 -2.70
CA SER A 73 -0.34 3.25 -2.33
C SER A 73 1.01 3.89 -2.04
N PHE A 74 1.37 4.94 -2.75
CA PHE A 74 2.72 5.51 -2.66
C PHE A 74 2.80 6.44 -1.46
N ALA A 75 3.86 6.29 -0.65
CA ALA A 75 4.07 7.18 0.48
C ALA A 75 4.10 8.65 0.02
N LYS A 76 3.69 9.55 0.91
CA LYS A 76 3.50 10.97 0.59
C LYS A 76 4.78 11.58 -0.01
N GLY A 77 4.64 12.18 -1.18
CA GLY A 77 5.74 12.84 -1.90
C GLY A 77 6.76 11.88 -2.54
N GLN A 78 6.43 10.59 -2.66
CA GLN A 78 7.29 9.63 -3.36
C GLN A 78 7.09 9.64 -4.87
N LEU A 79 5.91 10.01 -5.36
CA LEU A 79 5.68 10.15 -6.79
C LEU A 79 6.42 11.38 -7.33
N ASP A 80 6.77 11.34 -8.61
CA ASP A 80 7.36 12.48 -9.31
C ASP A 80 6.36 13.66 -9.46
N GLU A 81 6.81 14.75 -10.09
CA GLU A 81 6.00 15.96 -10.30
C GLU A 81 4.75 15.71 -11.17
N GLU A 82 4.74 14.64 -11.95
CA GLU A 82 3.64 14.24 -12.83
C GLU A 82 2.70 13.21 -12.16
N GLY A 83 3.05 12.73 -10.96
CA GLY A 83 2.27 11.75 -10.20
C GLY A 83 2.56 10.29 -10.57
N TYR A 84 3.77 10.01 -11.06
CA TYR A 84 4.19 8.68 -11.47
C TYR A 84 5.30 8.07 -10.61
N CYS A 85 5.46 6.75 -10.73
CA CYS A 85 6.49 5.97 -10.04
C CYS A 85 7.66 5.65 -10.97
N ALA A 86 8.72 5.01 -10.45
CA ALA A 86 9.94 4.69 -11.22
C ALA A 86 9.73 3.78 -12.44
N GLU A 87 8.65 3.00 -12.44
CA GLU A 87 8.32 2.08 -13.54
C GLU A 87 7.52 2.77 -14.65
N HIS A 88 7.25 4.08 -14.51
CA HIS A 88 6.64 4.86 -15.58
C HIS A 88 7.66 5.08 -16.73
N PRO A 89 7.25 4.85 -17.99
CA PRO A 89 8.14 4.94 -19.15
C PRO A 89 8.67 6.34 -19.46
#